data_AF-C0HK19-F1
#
_entry.id   AF-C0HK19-F1
#
_cell.length_a   1.000
_cell.length_b   1.000
_cell.length_c   1.000
_cell.angle_alpha   90.00
_cell.angle_beta   90.00
_cell.angle_gamma   90.00
#
_symmetry.space_group_name_H-M   'P 1'
#
loop_
_entity.id
_entity.type
_entity.pdbx_description
1 polymer ?
#
loop_
_entity_poly.entity_id
_entity_poly.type
_entity_poly.pdbx_seq_one_letter_code
_entity_poly.pdbx_strand_id
1 'polypeptide(L)'
;WDKDIMLIRLNKPVSYSEHIAPLSLPSSPPIVGSVCRPHCANINLLDYEVCRTAHPQFRLPATSRILCAGVLEGGIDTCHR
;
A
#
# COMPACT_ATOMS: atom_id res chain seq x y z
N TRP A 1 -6.21 5.22 -10.23
CA TRP A 1 -5.57 4.03 -9.63
C TRP A 1 -4.45 3.45 -10.46
N ASP A 2 -4.36 3.70 -11.78
CA ASP A 2 -3.11 3.40 -12.49
C ASP A 2 -2.08 4.52 -12.26
N LYS A 3 -0.97 4.18 -11.59
CA LYS A 3 0.13 5.09 -11.22
C LYS A 3 -0.28 6.25 -10.29
N ASP A 4 -1.01 5.97 -9.22
CA ASP A 4 -1.38 6.98 -8.21
C ASP A 4 -0.21 7.32 -7.27
N ILE A 5 0.89 7.86 -7.83
CA ILE A 5 2.08 8.29 -7.10
C ILE A 5 2.50 9.69 -7.55
N MET A 6 2.89 10.53 -6.59
CA MET A 6 3.40 11.88 -6.84
C MET A 6 4.66 12.13 -6.01
N LEU A 7 5.60 12.88 -6.57
CA LEU A 7 6.82 13.31 -5.88
C LEU A 7 6.73 14.80 -5.57
N ILE A 8 6.96 15.17 -4.31
CA ILE A 8 7.09 16.56 -3.87
C ILE A 8 8.55 16.79 -3.48
N ARG A 9 9.18 17.79 -4.09
CA ARG A 9 10.54 18.21 -3.73
C ARG A 9 10.47 19.38 -2.75
N LEU A 10 11.09 19.22 -1.59
CA LEU A 10 11.27 20.32 -0.64
C LEU A 10 12.21 21.38 -1.21
N ASN A 11 11.95 22.65 -0.89
CA ASN A 11 12.82 23.76 -1.28
C ASN A 11 14.19 23.73 -0.59
N LYS A 12 14.28 23.09 0.58
CA LYS A 12 15.51 22.87 1.34
C LYS A 12 15.51 21.45 1.94
N PRO A 13 16.68 20.79 2.08
CA PRO A 13 16.78 19.50 2.76
C PRO A 13 16.30 19.58 4.21
N VAL A 14 15.63 18.53 4.69
CA VAL A 14 15.23 18.41 6.10
C VAL A 14 16.40 17.91 6.95
N SER A 15 16.51 18.40 8.19
CA SER A 15 17.45 17.84 9.17
C SER A 15 16.89 16.53 9.73
N TYR A 16 17.65 15.45 9.61
CA TYR A 16 17.26 14.14 10.14
C TYR A 16 17.28 14.11 11.67
N SER A 17 16.39 13.31 12.25
CA SER A 17 16.26 13.10 13.69
C SER A 17 15.63 11.73 13.97
N GLU A 18 15.46 11.39 15.25
CA GLU A 18 14.71 10.19 15.67
C GLU A 18 13.29 10.13 15.09
N HIS A 19 12.69 11.29 14.82
CA HIS A 19 11.32 11.40 14.31
C HIS A 19 11.26 11.65 12.79
N ILE A 20 12.40 11.90 12.14
CA ILE A 20 12.46 12.26 10.72
C ILE A 20 13.58 11.47 10.05
N ALA A 21 13.20 10.43 9.31
CA ALA A 21 14.10 9.62 8.51
C ALA A 21 13.42 9.24 7.17
N PRO A 22 14.20 9.07 6.08
CA PRO A 22 13.66 8.59 4.82
C PRO A 22 13.27 7.11 4.91
N LEU A 23 12.24 6.71 4.15
CA LEU A 23 11.89 5.31 3.95
C LEU A 23 12.63 4.75 2.72
N SER A 24 13.26 3.59 2.87
CA SER A 24 13.96 2.91 1.77
C SER A 24 12.99 2.43 0.69
N LEU A 25 13.37 2.58 -0.58
CA LEU A 25 12.61 2.05 -1.69
C LEU A 25 12.80 0.52 -1.81
N PRO A 26 11.75 -0.23 -2.20
CA PRO A 26 11.87 -1.65 -2.46
C PRO A 26 12.74 -1.91 -3.70
N SER A 27 13.61 -2.91 -3.63
CA SER A 27 14.47 -3.36 -4.75
C SER A 27 13.86 -4.51 -5.56
N SER A 28 12.81 -5.15 -5.04
CA SER A 28 12.11 -6.27 -5.67
C SER A 28 10.60 -6.22 -5.39
N PRO A 29 9.77 -6.88 -6.21
CA PRO A 29 8.34 -7.03 -5.92
C PRO A 29 8.12 -7.73 -4.57
N PRO A 30 7.03 -7.39 -3.85
CA PRO A 30 6.71 -8.02 -2.59
C PRO A 30 6.11 -9.42 -2.80
N ILE A 31 6.20 -10.27 -1.77
CA ILE A 31 5.72 -11.66 -1.80
C ILE A 31 4.30 -11.73 -1.24
N VAL A 32 3.38 -12.40 -1.94
CA VAL A 32 2.01 -12.63 -1.46
C VAL A 32 2.05 -13.38 -0.11
N GLY A 33 1.23 -12.94 0.84
CA GLY A 33 1.21 -13.45 2.21
C GLY A 33 2.25 -12.81 3.14
N SER A 34 3.14 -11.96 2.65
CA SER A 34 4.00 -11.17 3.54
C SER A 34 3.19 -10.18 4.38
N VAL A 35 3.59 -10.04 5.64
CA VAL A 35 3.00 -9.04 6.55
C VAL A 35 3.60 -7.69 6.24
N CYS A 36 2.74 -6.75 5.87
CA CYS A 36 3.09 -5.34 5.72
C CYS A 36 2.62 -4.58 6.96
N ARG A 37 3.44 -3.63 7.41
CA ARG A 37 3.18 -2.85 8.63
C ARG A 37 3.05 -1.36 8.32
N PRO A 38 1.97 -0.91 7.66
CA PRO A 38 1.65 0.51 7.59
C PRO A 38 1.51 1.07 9.02
N HIS A 39 1.70 2.38 9.16
CA HIS A 39 2.05 3.09 10.41
C HIS A 39 1.24 2.81 11.70
N CYS A 40 0.22 1.95 11.71
CA CYS A 40 -0.53 1.47 12.88
C CYS A 40 -1.26 0.11 12.65
N ALA A 41 -0.93 -0.66 11.62
CA ALA A 41 -1.68 -1.87 11.30
C ALA A 41 -0.79 -2.99 10.76
N ASN A 42 -1.11 -4.24 11.11
CA ASN A 42 -0.53 -5.42 10.48
C ASN A 42 -1.57 -5.97 9.51
N ILE A 43 -1.25 -5.96 8.22
CA ILE A 43 -2.10 -6.50 7.15
C ILE A 43 -1.29 -7.42 6.25
N ASN A 44 -1.97 -8.36 5.61
CA ASN A 44 -1.32 -9.30 4.71
C ASN A 44 -1.40 -8.80 3.29
N LEU A 45 -0.32 -8.97 2.53
CA LEU A 45 -0.38 -8.81 1.08
C LEU A 45 -1.22 -9.93 0.48
N LEU A 46 -2.26 -9.54 -0.26
CA LEU A 46 -3.18 -10.46 -0.92
C LEU A 46 -2.90 -10.50 -2.43
N ASP A 47 -3.26 -11.62 -3.05
CA ASP A 47 -3.26 -11.70 -4.50
C ASP A 47 -4.25 -10.68 -5.09
N TYR A 48 -3.85 -10.01 -6.17
CA TYR A 48 -4.68 -9.00 -6.83
C TYR A 48 -6.05 -9.56 -7.27
N GLU A 49 -6.11 -10.83 -7.67
CA GLU A 49 -7.34 -11.49 -8.10
C GLU A 49 -8.35 -11.66 -6.96
N VAL A 50 -7.87 -11.87 -5.72
CA VAL A 50 -8.74 -11.92 -4.54
C VAL A 50 -9.50 -10.60 -4.40
N CYS A 51 -8.81 -9.48 -4.57
CA CYS A 51 -9.40 -8.15 -4.39
C CYS A 51 -10.27 -7.73 -5.57
N ARG A 52 -9.90 -8.14 -6.79
CA ARG A 52 -10.76 -7.99 -7.98
C ARG A 52 -12.09 -8.71 -7.81
N THR A 53 -12.06 -9.91 -7.23
CA THR A 53 -13.26 -10.73 -7.01
C THR A 53 -14.08 -10.25 -5.81
N ALA A 54 -13.43 -9.81 -4.74
CA ALA A 54 -14.09 -9.27 -3.55
C ALA A 54 -14.75 -7.90 -3.78
N HIS A 55 -14.26 -7.12 -4.75
CA HIS A 55 -14.78 -5.77 -5.03
C HIS A 55 -15.20 -5.54 -6.49
N PRO A 56 -16.23 -6.25 -6.99
CA PRO A 56 -16.71 -6.09 -8.37
C PRO A 56 -17.25 -4.68 -8.65
N GLN A 57 -17.72 -3.97 -7.62
CA GLN A 57 -18.23 -2.61 -7.72
C GLN A 57 -17.17 -1.61 -8.23
N PHE A 58 -15.89 -1.87 -7.99
CA PHE A 58 -14.80 -0.99 -8.40
C PHE A 58 -14.31 -1.24 -9.83
N ARG A 59 -14.84 -2.25 -10.53
CA ARG A 59 -14.45 -2.61 -11.91
C ARG A 59 -12.93 -2.62 -12.10
N LEU A 60 -12.23 -3.29 -11.19
CA LEU A 60 -10.79 -3.43 -11.23
C LEU A 60 -10.34 -4.10 -12.56
N PRO A 61 -9.33 -3.55 -13.26
CA PRO A 61 -8.90 -4.06 -14.56
C PRO A 61 -8.31 -5.48 -14.47
N ALA A 62 -8.14 -6.14 -15.61
CA ALA A 62 -7.55 -7.49 -15.66
C ALA A 62 -6.11 -7.52 -15.14
N THR A 63 -5.34 -6.47 -15.42
CA THR A 63 -3.97 -6.26 -14.94
C THR A 63 -3.86 -4.90 -14.27
N SER A 64 -3.05 -4.81 -13.22
CA SER A 64 -2.85 -3.57 -12.47
C SER A 64 -1.48 -3.54 -11.80
N ARG A 65 -1.01 -2.33 -11.50
CA ARG A 65 0.17 -2.06 -10.66
C ARG A 65 -0.18 -1.80 -9.19
N ILE A 66 -1.44 -1.97 -8.84
CA ILE A 66 -1.94 -1.80 -7.47
C ILE A 66 -1.62 -3.06 -6.68
N LEU A 67 -1.04 -2.89 -5.50
CA LEU A 67 -0.92 -3.95 -4.51
C LEU A 67 -2.21 -4.05 -3.73
N CYS A 68 -2.65 -5.27 -3.44
CA CYS A 68 -3.75 -5.48 -2.52
C CYS A 68 -3.22 -5.95 -1.16
N ALA A 69 -3.72 -5.36 -0.08
CA ALA A 69 -3.41 -5.80 1.27
C ALA A 69 -4.59 -5.56 2.19
N GLY A 70 -4.77 -6.42 3.19
CA GLY A 70 -5.84 -6.30 4.15
C GLY A 70 -6.00 -7.54 5.03
N VAL A 71 -7.13 -7.59 5.73
CA VAL A 71 -7.61 -8.75 6.49
C VAL A 71 -8.94 -9.18 5.87
N LEU A 72 -9.06 -10.46 5.50
CA LEU A 72 -10.25 -10.97 4.80
C LEU A 72 -11.53 -10.87 5.64
N GLU A 73 -11.42 -10.97 6.95
CA GLU A 73 -12.53 -10.76 7.90
C GLU A 73 -12.98 -9.29 7.98
N GLY A 74 -12.19 -8.36 7.44
CA GLY A 74 -12.40 -6.92 7.53
C GLY A 74 -11.90 -6.31 8.83
N GLY A 75 -12.41 -5.11 9.17
CA GLY A 75 -12.13 -4.39 10.41
C GLY A 75 -10.91 -3.47 10.35
N ILE A 76 -9.73 -3.99 10.01
CA ILE A 76 -8.51 -3.18 9.88
C ILE A 76 -8.42 -2.64 8.45
N ASP A 77 -8.62 -1.33 8.28
CA ASP A 77 -8.62 -0.67 6.96
C ASP A 77 -8.08 0.77 7.04
N THR A 78 -7.63 1.31 5.91
CA THR A 78 -7.25 2.71 5.75
C THR A 78 -8.46 3.52 5.33
N CYS A 79 -9.19 4.13 6.28
CA CYS A 79 -10.37 4.91 5.92
C CYS A 79 -10.54 6.20 6.75
N HIS A 80 -11.00 7.25 6.08
CA HIS A 80 -11.66 8.41 6.68
C HIS A 80 -13.17 8.19 6.48
N ARG A 81 -13.93 8.22 7.57
CA ARG A 81 -15.38 7.95 7.54
C ARG A 81 -16.18 9.15 7.09
#